data_AF-A0A7S3RRV9-F1
#
_entry.id   AF-A0A7S3RRV9-F1
#
_cell.length_a   1.000
_cell.length_b   1.000
_cell.length_c   1.000
_cell.angle_alpha   90.00
_cell.angle_beta   90.00
_cell.angle_gamma   90.00
#
_symmetry.space_group_name_H-M   'P 1'
#
loop_
_entity.id
_entity.type
_entity.pdbx_description
1 polymer ?
#
loop_
_entity_poly.entity_id
_entity_poly.type
_entity_poly.pdbx_seq_one_letter_code
_entity_poly.pdbx_strand_id
1 'polypeptide(L)'
;MPDRAMQGVYDYPDTLGAKATQLVERWVSCPEGQFAAEEYAALPPPLKTHFLESLLARSHKAGAPLLPLAALQRMDELYQLTDTRNAELRCRWQRVCLCHRAAFIVPEVVDFVATVGRMKFVRPLYRELFAWEEQSAVAVRTFMQHRDGYHPICSKMLSADLKLDGKSAKEQRT
;
A
#
# COMPACT_ATOMS: atom_id res chain seq x y z
N MET A 1 24.68 -39.46 -21.93
CA MET A 1 23.80 -38.59 -21.10
C MET A 1 24.70 -37.80 -20.16
N PRO A 2 24.81 -36.48 -20.35
CA PRO A 2 24.23 -35.50 -19.43
C PRO A 2 23.62 -34.31 -20.22
N ASP A 3 22.92 -33.32 -19.68
CA ASP A 3 22.14 -33.09 -18.48
C ASP A 3 21.33 -31.83 -18.85
N ARG A 4 20.02 -31.86 -18.66
CA ARG A 4 19.06 -30.90 -19.21
C ARG A 4 18.86 -29.78 -18.20
N ALA A 5 19.79 -28.84 -18.11
CA ALA A 5 19.61 -27.60 -17.36
C ALA A 5 18.75 -26.60 -18.17
N MET A 6 17.43 -26.75 -18.12
CA MET A 6 16.50 -25.67 -18.46
C MET A 6 16.56 -24.58 -17.36
N GLN A 7 17.54 -23.68 -17.45
CA GLN A 7 17.38 -22.34 -16.89
C GLN A 7 16.53 -21.55 -17.87
N GLY A 8 15.21 -21.70 -17.76
CA GLY A 8 14.26 -20.77 -18.37
C GLY A 8 14.34 -19.44 -17.62
N VAL A 9 15.36 -18.64 -17.89
CA VAL A 9 15.31 -17.21 -17.63
C VAL A 9 14.22 -16.70 -18.56
N TYR A 10 13.03 -16.46 -18.01
CA TYR A 10 11.99 -15.73 -18.72
C TYR A 10 12.52 -14.31 -18.91
N ASP A 11 13.17 -14.08 -20.05
CA ASP A 11 13.52 -12.75 -20.55
C ASP A 11 12.21 -12.07 -20.99
N TYR A 12 11.45 -11.56 -20.02
CA TYR A 12 10.36 -10.66 -20.32
C TYR A 12 11.00 -9.40 -20.92
N PRO A 13 10.62 -8.98 -22.15
CA PRO A 13 11.14 -7.75 -22.70
C PRO A 13 10.79 -6.60 -21.75
N ASP A 14 11.82 -6.04 -21.12
CA ASP A 14 11.79 -4.98 -20.10
C ASP A 14 11.12 -3.66 -20.59
N THR A 15 10.65 -3.66 -21.83
CA THR A 15 10.07 -2.50 -22.51
C THR A 15 8.67 -2.14 -22.04
N LEU A 16 7.87 -3.11 -21.55
CA LEU A 16 6.50 -2.80 -21.10
C LEU A 16 6.53 -1.98 -19.80
N GLY A 17 7.41 -2.35 -18.87
CA GLY A 17 7.57 -1.69 -17.58
C GLY A 17 8.41 -0.41 -17.62
N ALA A 18 9.25 -0.23 -18.65
CA ALA A 18 10.22 0.85 -18.75
C ALA A 18 9.61 2.24 -18.49
N LYS A 19 8.42 2.55 -19.03
CA LYS A 19 7.75 3.84 -18.80
C LYS A 19 7.39 4.07 -17.34
N ALA A 20 6.81 3.07 -16.68
CA ALA A 20 6.47 3.14 -15.27
C ALA A 20 7.73 3.25 -14.41
N THR A 21 8.77 2.47 -14.72
CA THR A 21 10.05 2.50 -14.01
C THR A 21 10.74 3.86 -14.16
N GLN A 22 10.80 4.43 -15.36
CA GLN A 22 11.35 5.76 -15.61
C GLN A 22 10.58 6.85 -14.86
N LEU A 23 9.26 6.75 -14.79
CA LEU A 23 8.44 7.69 -14.02
C LEU A 23 8.77 7.59 -12.52
N VAL A 24 8.95 6.39 -11.97
CA VAL A 24 9.39 6.20 -10.57
C VAL A 24 10.78 6.80 -10.36
N GLU A 25 11.74 6.53 -11.24
CA GLU A 25 13.09 7.11 -11.13
C GLU A 25 13.06 8.64 -11.13
N ARG A 26 12.22 9.25 -11.98
CA ARG A 26 12.07 10.71 -12.02
C ARG A 26 11.49 11.26 -10.72
N TRP A 27 10.45 10.63 -10.17
CA TRP A 27 9.88 11.03 -8.88
C TRP A 27 10.88 10.90 -7.72
N VAL A 28 11.68 9.83 -7.70
CA VAL A 28 12.68 9.58 -6.65
C VAL A 28 13.88 10.51 -6.79
N SER A 29 14.33 10.79 -8.01
CA SER A 29 15.49 11.65 -8.28
C SER A 29 15.16 13.14 -8.15
N CYS A 30 13.99 13.57 -8.63
CA CYS A 30 13.56 14.96 -8.62
C CYS A 30 12.08 15.07 -8.19
N PRO A 31 11.80 14.98 -6.87
CA PRO A 31 10.43 15.07 -6.34
C PRO A 31 9.77 16.43 -6.59
N GLU A 32 10.56 17.48 -6.81
CA GLU A 32 10.07 18.82 -7.13
C GLU A 32 9.86 19.06 -8.62
N GLY A 33 10.22 18.09 -9.46
CA GLY A 33 10.19 18.20 -10.92
C GLY A 33 8.81 18.49 -11.52
N GLN A 34 8.81 18.80 -12.81
CA GLN A 34 7.59 18.97 -13.58
C GLN A 34 7.11 17.60 -14.08
N PHE A 35 5.90 17.23 -13.68
CA PHE A 35 5.24 15.98 -14.06
C PHE A 35 3.92 16.31 -14.74
N ALA A 36 3.66 15.66 -15.87
CA ALA A 36 2.41 15.80 -16.61
C ALA A 36 1.39 14.77 -16.10
N ALA A 37 0.16 15.20 -15.81
CA ALA A 37 -0.91 14.29 -15.42
C ALA A 37 -1.25 13.31 -16.56
N GLU A 38 -1.10 13.76 -17.80
CA GLU A 38 -1.34 13.00 -19.03
C GLU A 38 -0.39 11.81 -19.16
N GLU A 39 0.85 11.96 -18.69
CA GLU A 39 1.86 10.89 -18.74
C GLU A 39 1.40 9.69 -17.90
N TYR A 40 0.85 9.95 -16.71
CA TYR A 40 0.26 8.91 -15.86
C TYR A 40 -1.09 8.44 -16.39
N ALA A 41 -1.95 9.35 -16.84
CA ALA A 41 -3.27 9.01 -17.36
C ALA A 41 -3.19 8.03 -18.55
N ALA A 42 -2.21 8.23 -19.43
CA ALA A 42 -1.94 7.38 -20.59
C ALA A 42 -1.41 5.98 -20.23
N LEU A 43 -0.99 5.74 -18.98
CA LEU A 43 -0.54 4.42 -18.57
C LEU A 43 -1.73 3.45 -18.46
N PRO A 44 -1.64 2.24 -19.05
CA PRO A 44 -2.64 1.20 -18.83
C PRO A 44 -2.64 0.75 -17.36
N PRO A 45 -3.77 0.23 -16.84
CA PRO A 45 -3.91 -0.12 -15.42
C PRO A 45 -2.81 -1.04 -14.86
N PRO A 46 -2.31 -2.07 -15.57
CA PRO A 46 -1.21 -2.89 -15.07
C PRO A 46 0.09 -2.12 -14.84
N LEU A 47 0.37 -1.10 -15.68
CA LEU A 47 1.56 -0.26 -15.52
C LEU A 47 1.40 0.77 -14.40
N LYS A 48 0.19 1.28 -14.17
CA LYS A 48 -0.13 2.09 -12.98
C LYS A 48 0.08 1.29 -11.70
N THR A 49 -0.34 0.03 -11.70
CA THR A 49 -0.10 -0.91 -10.61
C THR A 49 1.40 -1.15 -10.40
N HIS A 50 2.14 -1.43 -11.46
CA HIS A 50 3.59 -1.62 -11.43
C HIS A 50 4.34 -0.38 -10.93
N PHE A 51 3.91 0.82 -11.33
CA PHE A 51 4.43 2.10 -10.85
C PHE A 51 4.33 2.21 -9.32
N LEU A 52 3.12 2.03 -8.76
CA LEU A 52 2.90 2.12 -7.30
C LEU A 52 3.64 1.03 -6.54
N GLU A 53 3.68 -0.19 -7.09
CA GLU A 53 4.36 -1.33 -6.47
C GLU A 53 5.88 -1.15 -6.45
N SER A 54 6.45 -0.60 -7.52
CA SER A 54 7.87 -0.24 -7.59
C SER A 54 8.23 0.85 -6.59
N LEU A 55 7.38 1.87 -6.44
CA LEU A 55 7.58 2.96 -5.49
C LEU A 55 7.52 2.43 -4.05
N LEU A 56 6.55 1.56 -3.74
CA LEU A 56 6.44 0.90 -2.45
C LEU A 56 7.66 0.01 -2.15
N ALA A 57 8.08 -0.82 -3.10
CA ALA A 57 9.23 -1.72 -2.93
C ALA A 57 10.53 -0.94 -2.65
N ARG A 58 10.75 0.19 -3.35
CA ARG A 58 11.88 1.08 -3.10
C ARG A 58 11.83 1.72 -1.72
N SER A 59 10.64 2.17 -1.30
CA SER A 59 10.44 2.76 0.03
C SER A 59 10.74 1.75 1.14
N HIS A 60 10.27 0.52 0.99
CA HIS A 60 10.58 -0.59 1.91
C HIS A 60 12.08 -0.91 1.94
N LYS A 61 12.74 -0.93 0.77
CA LYS A 61 14.19 -1.20 0.68
C LYS A 61 15.03 -0.08 1.31
N ALA A 62 14.60 1.17 1.17
CA ALA A 62 15.28 2.32 1.77
C ALA A 62 15.13 2.35 3.29
N GLY A 63 14.06 1.76 3.85
CA GLY A 63 13.80 1.73 5.30
C GLY A 63 13.45 3.10 5.90
N ALA A 64 13.32 4.13 5.06
CA ALA A 64 13.03 5.51 5.42
C ALA A 64 12.13 6.14 4.34
N PRO A 65 11.37 7.20 4.65
CA PRO A 65 10.55 7.90 3.66
C PRO A 65 11.43 8.38 2.50
N LEU A 66 11.21 7.80 1.32
CA LEU A 66 11.99 8.05 0.12
C LEU A 66 11.62 9.41 -0.50
N LEU A 67 10.35 9.79 -0.36
CA LEU A 67 9.78 11.02 -0.88
C LEU A 67 9.31 11.93 0.26
N PRO A 68 9.47 13.26 0.12
CA PRO A 68 8.87 14.20 1.06
C PRO A 68 7.34 14.14 0.96
N LEU A 69 6.65 14.44 2.07
CA LEU A 69 5.18 14.45 2.12
C LEU A 69 4.56 15.37 1.06
N ALA A 70 5.20 16.52 0.81
CA ALA A 70 4.77 17.46 -0.24
C ALA A 70 4.79 16.83 -1.64
N ALA A 71 5.74 15.93 -1.95
CA ALA A 71 5.76 15.24 -3.22
C ALA A 71 4.62 14.22 -3.33
N LEU A 72 4.28 13.53 -2.24
CA LEU A 72 3.13 12.62 -2.23
C LEU A 72 1.80 13.37 -2.40
N GLN A 73 1.65 14.54 -1.78
CA GLN A 73 0.47 15.39 -1.99
C GLN A 73 0.38 15.85 -3.44
N ARG A 74 1.50 16.32 -4.03
CA ARG A 74 1.55 16.68 -5.46
C ARG A 74 1.22 15.50 -6.37
N MET A 75 1.71 14.30 -6.06
CA MET A 75 1.36 13.08 -6.79
C MET A 75 -0.14 12.79 -6.70
N ASP A 76 -0.74 12.95 -5.53
CA ASP A 76 -2.17 12.73 -5.35
C ASP A 76 -3.01 13.75 -6.09
N GLU A 77 -2.62 15.02 -6.07
CA GLU A 77 -3.28 16.11 -6.79
C GLU A 77 -3.20 15.92 -8.31
N LEU A 78 -2.02 15.53 -8.82
CA LEU A 78 -1.80 15.33 -10.25
C LEU A 78 -2.49 14.08 -10.80
N TYR A 79 -2.51 12.99 -10.04
CA TYR A 79 -2.95 11.68 -10.52
C TYR A 79 -4.29 11.22 -9.95
N GLN A 80 -4.83 11.95 -8.97
CA GLN A 80 -6.11 11.66 -8.30
C GLN A 80 -6.18 10.21 -7.77
N LEU A 81 -5.11 9.78 -7.08
CA LEU A 81 -4.95 8.38 -6.65
C LEU A 81 -5.87 8.04 -5.47
N THR A 82 -6.12 8.99 -4.57
CA THR A 82 -7.04 8.82 -3.44
C THR A 82 -8.49 8.62 -3.91
N ASP A 83 -8.94 9.34 -4.93
CA ASP A 83 -10.31 9.25 -5.51
C ASP A 83 -10.46 8.12 -6.56
N THR A 84 -9.42 7.33 -6.77
CA THR A 84 -9.45 6.27 -7.80
C THR A 84 -10.44 5.16 -7.42
N ARG A 85 -11.41 4.88 -8.30
CA ARG A 85 -12.39 3.78 -8.16
C ARG A 85 -11.78 2.38 -8.19
N ASN A 86 -10.57 2.24 -8.73
CA ASN A 86 -9.87 0.95 -8.78
C ASN A 86 -9.26 0.62 -7.41
N ALA A 87 -9.88 -0.31 -6.70
CA ALA A 87 -9.44 -0.78 -5.38
C ALA A 87 -7.98 -1.27 -5.34
N GLU A 88 -7.45 -1.83 -6.44
CA GLU A 88 -6.06 -2.29 -6.47
C GLU A 88 -5.05 -1.15 -6.51
N LEU A 89 -5.39 -0.06 -7.20
CA LEU A 89 -4.57 1.16 -7.26
C LEU A 89 -4.70 1.93 -5.95
N ARG A 90 -5.94 2.13 -5.46
CA ARG A 90 -6.21 2.82 -4.19
C ARG A 90 -5.48 2.15 -3.03
N CYS A 91 -5.56 0.82 -2.91
CA CYS A 91 -4.85 0.09 -1.86
C CYS A 91 -3.33 0.26 -1.96
N ARG A 92 -2.73 0.18 -3.15
CA ARG A 92 -1.28 0.35 -3.30
C ARG A 92 -0.83 1.77 -2.99
N TRP A 93 -1.60 2.78 -3.42
CA TRP A 93 -1.32 4.17 -3.11
C TRP A 93 -1.39 4.46 -1.61
N GLN A 94 -2.45 3.98 -0.95
CA GLN A 94 -2.60 4.06 0.50
C GLN A 94 -1.39 3.46 1.23
N ARG A 95 -0.91 2.30 0.79
CA ARG A 95 0.29 1.66 1.36
C ARG A 95 1.55 2.51 1.20
N VAL A 96 1.76 3.10 0.02
CA VAL A 96 2.87 4.04 -0.21
C VAL A 96 2.79 5.21 0.75
N CYS A 97 1.61 5.81 0.93
CA CYS A 97 1.40 6.93 1.83
C CYS A 97 1.63 6.56 3.30
N LEU A 98 1.14 5.39 3.74
CA LEU A 98 1.36 4.87 5.09
C LEU A 98 2.85 4.60 5.37
N CYS A 99 3.57 4.04 4.40
CA CYS A 99 5.02 3.83 4.50
C CYS A 99 5.79 5.14 4.71
N HIS A 100 5.30 6.25 4.15
CA HIS A 100 5.87 7.58 4.32
C HIS A 100 5.28 8.38 5.50
N ARG A 101 4.40 7.77 6.32
CA ARG A 101 3.71 8.43 7.45
C ARG A 101 2.89 9.66 7.04
N ALA A 102 2.25 9.58 5.88
CA ALA A 102 1.37 10.63 5.40
C ALA A 102 0.03 10.61 6.15
N ALA A 103 -0.17 11.56 7.07
CA ALA A 103 -1.38 11.59 7.91
C ALA A 103 -2.67 11.87 7.13
N PHE A 104 -2.59 12.57 5.99
CA PHE A 104 -3.77 12.93 5.19
C PHE A 104 -4.52 11.71 4.65
N ILE A 105 -3.85 10.57 4.44
CA ILE A 105 -4.48 9.36 3.88
C ILE A 105 -5.17 8.51 4.94
N VAL A 106 -4.86 8.69 6.23
CA VAL A 106 -5.39 7.86 7.32
C VAL A 106 -6.92 7.75 7.30
N PRO A 107 -7.71 8.84 7.20
CA PRO A 107 -9.18 8.73 7.13
C PRO A 107 -9.65 7.91 5.93
N GLU A 108 -8.99 8.07 4.78
CA GLU A 108 -9.31 7.35 3.55
C GLU A 108 -8.98 5.85 3.65
N VAL A 109 -7.92 5.49 4.38
CA VAL A 109 -7.60 4.09 4.67
C VAL A 109 -8.66 3.48 5.57
N VAL A 110 -9.08 4.20 6.62
CA VAL A 110 -10.12 3.75 7.57
C VAL A 110 -11.44 3.48 6.84
N ASP A 111 -11.88 4.40 5.99
CA ASP A 111 -13.08 4.24 5.16
C ASP A 111 -12.95 3.06 4.19
N PHE A 112 -11.79 2.93 3.55
CA PHE A 112 -11.53 1.84 2.62
C PHE A 112 -11.57 0.47 3.32
N VAL A 113 -10.88 0.28 4.45
CA VAL A 113 -10.92 -1.00 5.18
C VAL A 113 -12.29 -1.30 5.77
N ALA A 114 -13.11 -0.29 6.08
CA ALA A 114 -14.50 -0.48 6.48
C ALA A 114 -15.36 -1.02 5.32
N THR A 115 -15.09 -0.57 4.10
CA THR A 115 -15.86 -0.95 2.90
C THR A 115 -15.40 -2.27 2.29
N VAL A 116 -14.09 -2.54 2.27
CA VAL A 116 -13.54 -3.77 1.67
C VAL A 116 -13.21 -4.83 2.72
N GLY A 117 -13.72 -6.05 2.54
CA GLY A 117 -13.41 -7.21 3.42
C GLY A 117 -12.34 -8.17 2.89
N ARG A 118 -11.76 -7.89 1.73
CA ARG A 118 -10.84 -8.83 1.05
C ARG A 118 -9.45 -8.78 1.69
N MET A 119 -8.99 -9.91 2.22
CA MET A 119 -7.72 -10.01 2.95
C MET A 119 -6.49 -9.47 2.18
N LYS A 120 -6.51 -9.56 0.84
CA LYS A 120 -5.46 -9.00 -0.04
C LYS A 120 -5.22 -7.50 0.21
N PHE A 121 -6.26 -6.76 0.59
CA PHE A 121 -6.19 -5.31 0.82
C PHE A 121 -6.17 -4.97 2.30
N VAL A 122 -7.07 -5.58 3.07
CA VAL A 122 -7.29 -5.24 4.48
C VAL A 122 -6.08 -5.57 5.34
N ARG A 123 -5.49 -6.75 5.16
CA ARG A 123 -4.37 -7.23 5.97
C ARG A 123 -3.11 -6.34 5.85
N PRO A 124 -2.60 -6.03 4.64
CA PRO A 124 -1.42 -5.17 4.55
C PRO A 124 -1.68 -3.75 5.07
N LEU A 125 -2.87 -3.18 4.87
CA LEU A 125 -3.21 -1.84 5.36
C LEU A 125 -3.23 -1.77 6.90
N TYR A 126 -3.86 -2.74 7.58
CA TYR A 126 -3.82 -2.79 9.04
C TYR A 126 -2.41 -2.99 9.59
N ARG A 127 -1.57 -3.80 8.92
CA ARG A 127 -0.18 -4.01 9.34
C ARG A 127 0.65 -2.73 9.23
N GLU A 128 0.48 -1.96 8.16
CA GLU A 128 1.19 -0.70 7.96
C GLU A 128 0.67 0.40 8.89
N LEU A 129 -0.65 0.50 9.09
CA LEU A 129 -1.24 1.40 10.08
C LEU A 129 -0.78 1.06 11.51
N PHE A 130 -0.70 -0.22 11.87
CA PHE A 130 -0.26 -0.64 13.21
C PHE A 130 1.24 -0.48 13.42
N ALA A 131 2.04 -0.59 12.35
CA ALA A 131 3.47 -0.31 12.40
C ALA A 131 3.76 1.18 12.64
N TRP A 132 2.83 2.07 12.31
CA TRP A 132 2.91 3.48 12.65
C TRP A 132 2.37 3.73 14.06
N GLU A 133 3.28 3.97 15.01
CA GLU A 133 2.98 4.12 16.44
C GLU A 133 1.82 5.10 16.73
N GLU A 134 1.82 6.26 16.07
CA GLU A 134 0.79 7.30 16.23
C GLU A 134 -0.61 6.85 15.76
N GLN A 135 -0.67 5.99 14.74
CA GLN A 135 -1.94 5.50 14.17
C GLN A 135 -2.30 4.09 14.63
N SER A 136 -1.46 3.46 15.45
CA SER A 136 -1.69 2.12 15.98
C SER A 136 -3.00 2.01 16.76
N ALA A 137 -3.35 3.04 17.55
CA ALA A 137 -4.61 3.11 18.27
C ALA A 137 -5.82 3.23 17.33
N VAL A 138 -5.67 3.99 16.23
CA VAL A 138 -6.70 4.13 15.19
C VAL A 138 -6.93 2.80 14.48
N ALA A 139 -5.85 2.06 14.17
CA ALA A 139 -5.94 0.72 13.59
C ALA A 139 -6.74 -0.24 14.48
N VAL A 140 -6.41 -0.30 15.76
CA VAL A 140 -7.11 -1.17 16.73
C VAL A 140 -8.57 -0.77 16.89
N ARG A 141 -8.86 0.52 17.03
CA ARG A 141 -10.24 1.02 17.16
C ARG A 141 -11.08 0.68 15.93
N THR A 142 -10.55 0.94 14.74
CA THR A 142 -11.22 0.66 13.46
C THR A 142 -11.49 -0.83 13.32
N PHE A 143 -10.50 -1.68 13.63
CA PHE A 143 -10.69 -3.12 13.61
C PHE A 143 -11.78 -3.58 14.57
N MET A 144 -11.82 -3.06 15.79
CA MET A 144 -12.86 -3.41 16.77
C MET A 144 -14.26 -3.01 16.31
N GLN A 145 -14.39 -1.86 15.64
CA GLN A 145 -15.68 -1.39 15.11
C GLN A 145 -16.18 -2.23 13.93
N HIS A 146 -15.28 -2.69 13.06
CA HIS A 146 -15.64 -3.43 11.84
C HIS A 146 -15.43 -4.95 11.94
N ARG A 147 -14.93 -5.44 13.08
CA ARG A 147 -14.65 -6.86 13.36
C ARG A 147 -15.78 -7.79 12.95
N ASP A 148 -17.00 -7.45 13.34
CA ASP A 148 -18.18 -8.30 13.15
C ASP A 148 -18.67 -8.32 11.70
N GLY A 149 -18.27 -7.32 10.88
CA GLY A 149 -18.54 -7.28 9.45
C GLY A 149 -17.58 -8.12 8.61
N TYR A 150 -16.41 -8.50 9.17
CA TYR A 150 -15.45 -9.32 8.44
C TYR A 150 -15.75 -10.81 8.56
N HIS A 151 -15.34 -11.58 7.54
CA HIS A 151 -15.37 -13.03 7.62
C HIS A 151 -14.57 -13.53 8.85
N PRO A 152 -15.02 -14.54 9.61
CA PRO A 152 -14.37 -14.97 10.85
C PRO A 152 -12.87 -15.28 10.73
N ILE A 153 -12.46 -15.87 9.60
CA ILE A 153 -11.05 -16.13 9.29
C ILE A 153 -10.26 -14.83 9.13
N CYS A 154 -10.84 -13.83 8.47
CA CYS A 154 -10.22 -12.52 8.29
C CYS A 154 -10.04 -11.82 9.65
N SER A 155 -11.11 -11.77 10.46
CA SER A 155 -11.05 -11.20 11.80
C SER A 155 -9.97 -11.88 12.67
N LYS A 156 -9.90 -13.21 12.68
CA LYS A 156 -8.89 -13.95 13.44
C LYS A 156 -7.46 -13.59 13.00
N MET A 157 -7.20 -13.50 11.70
CA MET A 157 -5.87 -13.14 11.20
C MET A 157 -5.50 -11.68 11.51
N LEU A 158 -6.46 -10.77 11.43
CA LEU A 158 -6.26 -9.36 11.79
C LEU A 158 -6.04 -9.18 13.29
N SER A 159 -6.79 -9.89 14.14
CA SER A 159 -6.57 -9.91 15.60
C SER A 159 -5.15 -10.34 15.95
N ALA A 160 -4.63 -11.37 15.27
CA ALA A 160 -3.27 -11.83 15.47
C ALA A 160 -2.23 -10.80 15.00
N ASP A 161 -2.43 -10.20 13.83
CA ASP A 161 -1.53 -9.17 13.29
C ASP A 161 -1.50 -7.90 14.18
N LEU A 162 -2.63 -7.54 14.80
CA LEU A 162 -2.78 -6.41 15.72
C LEU A 162 -2.41 -6.74 17.18
N LYS A 163 -1.96 -7.97 17.46
CA LYS A 163 -1.59 -8.47 18.80
C LYS A 163 -2.74 -8.37 19.83
N LEU A 164 -3.99 -8.58 19.38
CA LEU A 164 -5.19 -8.47 20.22
C LEU A 164 -5.57 -9.79 20.89
N ASP A 165 -5.09 -10.93 20.36
CA ASP A 165 -5.28 -12.27 20.94
C ASP A 165 -4.75 -12.44 22.38
N GLY A 166 -3.91 -11.50 22.87
CA GLY A 166 -3.39 -11.52 24.24
C GLY A 166 -4.14 -10.63 25.24
N LYS A 167 -5.03 -9.73 24.81
CA LYS A 167 -5.67 -8.72 25.68
C LYS A 167 -7.08 -9.07 26.18
N SER A 168 -7.77 -10.04 25.59
CA SER A 168 -9.08 -10.50 26.11
C SER A 168 -8.99 -11.42 27.34
N ALA A 169 -7.80 -11.87 27.74
CA ALA A 169 -7.64 -12.80 28.87
C ALA A 169 -7.38 -12.13 30.24
N LYS A 170 -7.26 -10.80 30.32
CA LYS A 170 -6.93 -10.11 31.59
C LYS A 170 -8.03 -9.23 32.19
N GLU A 171 -9.18 -9.05 31.54
CA GLU A 171 -10.22 -8.12 32.03
C GLU A 171 -11.59 -8.80 32.29
N GLN A 172 -11.59 -10.10 32.59
CA GLN A 172 -12.75 -10.84 33.10
C GLN A 172 -12.46 -11.61 34.40
N ARG A 173 -11.43 -11.19 35.15
CA ARG A 173 -11.16 -11.75 36.49
C ARG A 173 -10.69 -10.64 37.43
N THR A 174 -11.62 -9.79 37.83
CA THR A 174 -11.58 -9.06 39.10
C THR A 174 -13.00 -8.95 39.60
#